data_AF-A0A8T1VCP2-F1
#
_entry.id   AF-A0A8T1VCP2-F1
#
_cell.length_a   1.000
_cell.length_b   1.000
_cell.length_c   1.000
_cell.angle_alpha   90.00
_cell.angle_beta   90.00
_cell.angle_gamma   90.00
#
_symmetry.space_group_name_H-M   'P 1'
#
loop_
_entity.id
_entity.type
_entity.pdbx_description
1 polymer ?
#
loop_
_entity_poly.entity_id
_entity_poly.type
_entity_poly.pdbx_seq_one_letter_code
_entity_poly.pdbx_strand_id
1 'polypeptide(L)'
;MVADDESHDPPQIKLRGFERLTTLIDRVSMKIVHSTLVAGDAETLLRLLPEALMQTFNMHPRMRALQLQSQDFTAEIQEHLTLDDISGKNILRVEQFNWGKF
;
A
#
# COMPACT_ATOMS: atom_id res chain seq x y z
N MET A 1 -14.61 12.36 35.63
CA MET A 1 -13.73 12.87 34.55
C MET A 1 -13.65 11.76 33.53
N VAL A 2 -14.50 11.82 32.51
CA VAL A 2 -14.45 10.88 31.38
C VAL A 2 -13.38 11.46 30.47
N ALA A 3 -12.32 10.69 30.21
CA ALA A 3 -11.35 11.08 29.20
C ALA A 3 -12.07 11.01 27.86
N ASP A 4 -12.22 12.16 27.21
CA ASP A 4 -12.66 12.22 25.82
C ASP A 4 -11.61 11.48 24.99
N ASP A 5 -12.00 10.29 24.54
CA ASP A 5 -11.31 9.54 23.50
C ASP A 5 -11.44 10.37 22.22
N GLU A 6 -10.47 11.25 21.97
CA GLU A 6 -10.35 11.90 20.66
C GLU A 6 -10.02 10.80 19.64
N SER A 7 -11.06 10.14 19.13
CA SER A 7 -10.98 9.36 17.91
C SER A 7 -10.67 10.36 16.79
N HIS A 8 -9.39 10.57 16.52
CA HIS A 8 -8.96 11.31 15.35
C HIS A 8 -9.38 10.47 14.15
N ASP A 9 -10.50 10.83 13.54
CA ASP A 9 -10.97 10.15 12.33
C ASP A 9 -9.84 10.17 11.30
N PRO A 10 -9.49 9.01 10.72
CA PRO A 10 -8.40 8.92 9.76
C PRO A 10 -8.61 9.91 8.61
N PRO A 11 -7.56 10.62 8.17
CA PRO A 11 -7.72 11.74 7.26
C PRO A 11 -8.28 11.28 5.92
N GLN A 12 -9.41 11.88 5.53
CA GLN A 12 -10.09 11.61 4.26
C GLN A 12 -9.56 12.52 3.15
N ILE A 13 -9.34 11.94 1.98
CA ILE A 13 -8.86 12.64 0.79
C ILE A 13 -9.80 12.42 -0.39
N LYS A 14 -9.89 13.44 -1.26
CA LYS A 14 -10.57 13.31 -2.55
C LYS A 14 -9.65 12.68 -3.59
N LEU A 15 -10.15 11.65 -4.25
CA LEU A 15 -9.54 11.00 -5.41
C LEU A 15 -9.61 11.92 -6.63
N ARG A 16 -8.57 11.89 -7.48
CA ARG A 16 -8.41 12.78 -8.64
C ARG A 16 -7.93 12.02 -9.87
N GLY A 17 -8.28 12.53 -11.06
CA GLY A 17 -7.78 12.00 -12.34
C GLY A 17 -8.01 10.49 -12.47
N PHE A 18 -6.94 9.75 -12.75
CA PHE A 18 -6.97 8.29 -12.90
C PHE A 18 -7.48 7.56 -11.67
N GLU A 19 -7.26 8.08 -10.45
CA GLU A 19 -7.72 7.43 -9.22
C GLU A 19 -9.24 7.24 -9.24
N ARG A 20 -9.99 8.21 -9.78
CA ARG A 20 -11.46 8.11 -9.91
C ARG A 20 -11.90 7.02 -10.88
N LEU A 21 -11.17 6.86 -11.98
CA LEU A 21 -11.46 5.84 -13.00
C LEU A 21 -11.20 4.43 -12.45
N THR A 22 -10.11 4.28 -11.68
CA THR A 22 -9.73 2.98 -11.10
C THR A 22 -10.64 2.54 -9.96
N THR A 23 -11.37 3.47 -9.35
CA THR A 23 -12.29 3.23 -8.24
C THR A 23 -13.76 3.18 -8.64
N LEU A 24 -14.06 3.10 -9.94
CA LEU A 24 -15.43 2.94 -10.44
C LEU A 24 -16.03 1.56 -10.12
N ILE A 25 -15.18 0.59 -9.77
CA ILE A 25 -15.58 -0.76 -9.39
C ILE A 25 -15.16 -0.96 -7.94
N ASP A 26 -16.10 -1.41 -7.12
CA ASP A 26 -15.86 -1.67 -5.70
C ASP A 26 -14.84 -2.79 -5.49
N ARG A 27 -13.98 -2.62 -4.47
CA ARG A 27 -13.03 -3.62 -3.96
C ARG A 27 -11.99 -4.10 -4.98
N VAL A 28 -11.68 -3.30 -6.00
CA VAL A 28 -10.62 -3.63 -6.96
C VAL A 28 -9.33 -2.93 -6.55
N SER A 29 -8.26 -3.71 -6.39
CA SER A 29 -6.91 -3.16 -6.33
C SER A 29 -6.39 -3.05 -7.76
N MET A 30 -6.24 -1.81 -8.25
CA MET A 30 -5.74 -1.59 -9.60
C MET A 30 -4.21 -1.52 -9.60
N LYS A 31 -3.59 -2.50 -10.25
CA LYS A 31 -2.18 -2.44 -10.63
C LYS A 31 -2.02 -1.38 -11.72
N ILE A 32 -1.43 -0.24 -11.40
CA ILE A 32 -1.13 0.83 -12.39
C ILE A 32 0.04 0.42 -13.32
N VAL A 33 0.75 -0.66 -12.99
CA VAL A 33 1.90 -1.27 -13.70
C VAL A 33 3.08 -0.31 -13.90
N HIS A 34 4.12 -0.53 -13.11
CA HIS A 34 5.48 -0.45 -13.64
C HIS A 34 6.18 -1.74 -13.25
N SER A 35 6.60 -2.54 -14.22
CA SER A 35 7.64 -3.53 -13.97
C SER A 35 8.92 -2.74 -13.77
N THR A 36 9.43 -2.70 -12.54
CA THR A 36 10.69 -2.01 -12.24
C THR A 36 11.82 -3.03 -12.31
N LEU A 37 12.74 -2.84 -13.24
CA LEU A 37 14.01 -3.54 -13.24
C LEU A 37 14.99 -2.75 -12.37
N VAL A 38 15.49 -3.37 -11.31
CA VAL A 38 16.51 -2.77 -10.44
C VAL A 38 17.81 -3.54 -10.67
N ALA A 39 18.89 -2.84 -11.00
CA ALA A 39 20.23 -3.39 -11.09
C ALA A 39 21.02 -3.03 -9.82
N GLY A 40 21.70 -4.01 -9.22
CA GLY A 40 22.48 -3.81 -8.00
C GLY A 40 22.55 -5.07 -7.14
N ASP A 41 22.85 -4.88 -5.86
CA ASP A 41 22.85 -5.94 -4.85
C ASP A 41 21.41 -6.39 -4.53
N ALA A 42 20.94 -7.34 -5.33
CA ALA A 42 19.60 -7.91 -5.20
C ALA A 42 19.43 -8.70 -3.88
N GLU A 43 20.50 -9.26 -3.32
CA GLU A 43 20.43 -10.02 -2.08
C GLU A 43 20.13 -9.09 -0.90
N THR A 44 20.86 -7.98 -0.80
CA THR A 44 20.59 -6.94 0.19
C THR A 44 19.19 -6.36 0.02
N LEU A 45 18.78 -6.08 -1.23
CA LEU A 45 17.43 -5.59 -1.50
C LEU A 45 16.37 -6.59 -1.02
N LEU A 46 16.50 -7.88 -1.35
CA LEU A 46 15.55 -8.91 -0.92
C LEU A 46 15.46 -9.01 0.61
N ARG A 47 16.59 -8.89 1.31
CA ARG A 47 16.65 -8.95 2.77
C ARG A 47 15.98 -7.74 3.43
N LEU A 48 16.12 -6.56 2.84
CA LEU A 48 15.57 -5.29 3.37
C LEU A 48 14.22 -4.91 2.74
N LEU A 49 13.71 -5.71 1.81
CA LEU A 49 12.48 -5.41 1.06
C LEU A 49 11.27 -5.17 1.96
N PRO A 50 11.04 -5.94 3.05
CA PRO A 50 9.92 -5.67 3.96
C PRO A 50 10.01 -4.27 4.60
N GLU A 51 11.20 -3.88 5.04
CA GLU A 51 11.43 -2.59 5.68
C GLU A 51 11.31 -1.45 4.66
N ALA A 52 11.92 -1.60 3.49
CA ALA A 52 11.82 -0.64 2.41
C ALA A 52 10.36 -0.42 1.99
N LEU A 53 9.56 -1.49 1.92
CA LEU A 53 8.14 -1.41 1.58
C LEU A 53 7.35 -0.67 2.65
N MET A 54 7.54 -1.05 3.92
CA MET A 54 6.92 -0.38 5.07
C MET A 54 7.22 1.13 5.06
N GLN A 55 8.49 1.50 4.95
CA GLN A 55 8.91 2.90 4.92
C GLN A 55 8.32 3.65 3.72
N THR A 56 8.29 3.03 2.54
CA THR A 56 7.74 3.66 1.32
C THR A 56 6.24 3.96 1.48
N PHE A 57 5.45 2.99 1.95
CA PHE A 57 4.02 3.21 2.18
C PHE A 57 3.78 4.25 3.27
N ASN A 58 4.59 4.25 4.32
CA ASN A 58 4.50 5.22 5.42
C ASN A 58 4.86 6.64 4.98
N MET A 59 5.86 6.80 4.10
CA MET A 59 6.26 8.08 3.52
C MET A 59 5.20 8.66 2.56
N HIS A 60 4.37 7.81 1.95
CA HIS A 60 3.40 8.21 0.93
C HIS A 60 1.97 7.86 1.34
N PRO A 61 1.25 8.74 2.07
CA PRO A 61 -0.10 8.48 2.58
C PRO A 61 -1.10 8.02 1.52
N ARG A 62 -0.97 8.50 0.28
CA ARG A 62 -1.83 8.08 -0.85
C ARG A 62 -1.66 6.61 -1.25
N MET A 63 -0.51 5.99 -0.99
CA MET A 63 -0.31 4.54 -1.21
C MET A 63 -1.01 3.68 -0.16
N ARG A 64 -1.41 4.28 0.98
CA ARG A 64 -2.18 3.65 2.05
C ARG A 64 -3.65 4.10 2.05
N ALA A 65 -4.13 4.70 0.96
CA ALA A 65 -5.51 5.17 0.87
C ALA A 65 -6.45 4.03 0.46
N LEU A 66 -7.56 3.86 1.19
CA LEU A 66 -8.63 2.92 0.89
C LEU A 66 -9.90 3.69 0.52
N GLN A 67 -10.54 3.35 -0.61
CA GLN A 67 -11.76 4.03 -1.04
C GLN A 67 -12.91 3.82 -0.03
N LEU A 68 -13.62 4.91 0.29
CA LEU A 68 -14.85 4.87 1.06
C LEU A 68 -16.04 4.65 0.12
N GLN A 69 -16.68 3.50 0.20
CA GLN A 69 -17.80 3.13 -0.68
C GLN A 69 -19.04 4.01 -0.50
N SER A 70 -19.21 4.61 0.68
CA SER A 70 -20.35 5.47 1.02
C SER A 70 -20.21 6.91 0.50
N GLN A 71 -19.05 7.28 -0.06
CA GLN A 71 -18.79 8.64 -0.51
C GLN A 71 -18.08 8.67 -1.87
N ASP A 72 -18.71 9.34 -2.83
CA ASP A 72 -18.17 9.49 -4.17
C ASP A 72 -16.75 10.06 -4.16
N PHE A 73 -15.84 9.27 -4.74
CA PHE A 73 -14.44 9.61 -4.95
C PHE A 73 -13.72 10.08 -3.68
N THR A 74 -14.10 9.55 -2.51
CA THR A 74 -13.36 9.74 -1.25
C THR A 74 -12.58 8.48 -0.92
N ALA A 75 -11.39 8.65 -0.37
CA ALA A 75 -10.63 7.58 0.26
C ALA A 75 -10.14 8.02 1.64
N GLU A 76 -9.97 7.04 2.51
CA GLU A 76 -9.44 7.20 3.85
C GLU A 76 -7.98 6.73 3.87
N ILE A 77 -7.09 7.60 4.37
CA ILE A 77 -5.71 7.23 4.61
C ILE A 77 -5.68 6.30 5.82
N GLN A 78 -5.25 5.06 5.60
CA GLN A 78 -5.13 4.08 6.67
C GLN A 78 -4.01 4.46 7.66
N GLU A 79 -3.83 3.70 8.72
CA GLU A 79 -2.71 3.91 9.67
C GLU A 79 -1.35 3.56 9.08
N HIS A 80 -0.28 4.00 9.75
CA HIS A 80 1.09 3.60 9.40
C HIS A 80 1.24 2.08 9.50
N LEU A 81 1.93 1.50 8.54
CA LEU A 81 2.26 0.08 8.53
C LEU A 81 3.44 -0.18 9.46
N THR A 82 3.38 -1.30 10.15
CA THR A 82 4.49 -1.92 10.88
C THR A 82 5.11 -3.05 10.06
N LEU A 83 6.27 -3.58 10.48
CA LEU A 83 6.84 -4.78 9.86
C LEU A 83 5.92 -6.01 10.02
N ASP A 84 5.19 -6.09 11.13
CA ASP A 84 4.23 -7.16 11.39
C ASP A 84 3.07 -7.08 10.39
N ASP A 85 2.62 -5.88 10.04
CA ASP A 85 1.58 -5.69 9.02
C ASP A 85 2.02 -6.20 7.63
N ILE A 86 3.29 -5.99 7.26
CA ILE A 86 3.80 -6.44 5.95
C ILE A 86 3.62 -7.94 5.78
N SER A 87 3.91 -8.70 6.84
CA SER A 87 3.80 -10.16 6.84
C SER A 87 2.37 -10.62 7.11
N GLY A 88 1.73 -10.10 8.16
CA GLY A 88 0.42 -10.52 8.64
C GLY A 88 -0.73 -10.18 7.70
N LYS A 89 -0.62 -9.11 6.91
CA LYS A 89 -1.63 -8.70 5.92
C LYS A 89 -1.27 -9.14 4.50
N ASN A 90 -0.22 -9.95 4.32
CA ASN A 90 0.24 -10.46 3.02
C ASN A 90 0.47 -9.32 1.99
N ILE A 91 1.08 -8.21 2.44
CA ILE A 91 1.34 -7.02 1.60
C ILE A 91 2.52 -7.28 0.65
N LEU A 92 3.48 -8.11 1.09
CA LEU A 92 4.64 -8.50 0.30
C LEU A 92 4.65 -10.02 0.04
N ARG A 93 4.73 -10.40 -1.23
CA ARG A 93 5.01 -11.76 -1.67
C ARG A 93 6.26 -11.76 -2.55
N VAL A 94 7.23 -12.59 -2.21
CA VAL A 94 8.50 -12.74 -2.94
C VAL A 94 8.52 -14.11 -3.59
N GLU A 95 8.76 -14.15 -4.90
CA GLU A 95 8.93 -15.39 -5.66
C GLU A 95 10.28 -15.36 -6.37
N GLN A 96 11.08 -16.42 -6.18
CA GLN A 96 12.34 -16.60 -6.89
C GLN A 96 12.11 -17.54 -8.06
N PHE A 97 12.35 -17.05 -9.27
CA PHE A 97 12.26 -17.85 -10.48
C PHE A 97 13.61 -18.48 -10.75
N ASN A 98 13.68 -19.80 -10.61
CA ASN A 98 14.86 -20.55 -11.00
C ASN A 98 14.67 -21.02 -12.44
N TRP A 99 15.29 -20.31 -13.39
CA TRP A 99 15.28 -20.71 -14.80
C TRP A 99 16.27 -21.87 -15.00
N GLY A 100 15.89 -23.06 -14.53
CA GLY A 100 16.66 -24.27 -14.72
C GLY A 100 16.46 -24.86 -16.12
N LYS A 101 17.51 -24.78 -16.94
CA LYS A 101 17.80 -25.55 -18.17
C LYS A 101 16.62 -25.84 -19.11
N PHE A 102 16.55 -25.09 -20.22
CA PHE A 102 16.03 -25.63 -21.48
C PHE A 102 16.97 -26.71 -22.02
#